data_AF-A0A4R6FKZ4-F1
#
_entry.id   AF-A0A4R6FKZ4-F1
#
_cell.length_a   1.000
_cell.length_b   1.000
_cell.length_c   1.000
_cell.angle_alpha   90.00
_cell.angle_beta   90.00
_cell.angle_gamma   90.00
#
_symmetry.space_group_name_H-M   'P 1'
#
loop_
_entity.id
_entity.type
_entity.pdbx_description
1 polymer ?
#
loop_
_entity_poly.entity_id
_entity_poly.type
_entity_poly.pdbx_seq_one_letter_code
_entity_poly.pdbx_strand_id
1 'polypeptide(L)'
;MLGVFFLIILFFILNQVIFGAYSKRHAFFDKKKLNLLYLYHLVFYGVYTWYAYNNPSDSKNYFREISGHQGGWLELFGTDTAFIHFFGYPFYSIGFSYDMLMVTFAWFGYLGFLYAYLFIREKIPIKIKVFKNFDLLTLILFFPNMHFWTASLGKGSAIFLGLMMFSYAIIKPKKRINLLILGSIIIYYIRPHMFMFVAIGTVLGYMSGKEKIPFWQKALVFLTLGGALVLLQDQILAVMNLQNSENIIADFQEQSEERAEDLSSAGSGVDMSSYPLPFKLFTFWFRPLFIDAPNMLGLIVSAENLIYLLLFFKILKKDFIKFIKKSPAVVKMSFVIFISTSFAMTFVMSNLGIIMRQKSMVMYYIFFVIYYYLAKKKYDKLLKLKRLRERNRKSELATV
;
A
#
# COMPACT_ATOMS: atom_id res chain seq x y z
N MET A 1 -20.19 -3.08 -23.11
CA MET A 1 -19.66 -4.43 -22.77
C MET A 1 -18.52 -4.89 -23.68
N LEU A 2 -18.62 -4.80 -25.02
CA LEU A 2 -17.53 -5.18 -25.94
C LEU A 2 -16.19 -4.47 -25.66
N GLY A 3 -16.22 -3.15 -25.38
CA GLY A 3 -15.00 -2.39 -25.04
C GLY A 3 -14.30 -2.87 -23.76
N VAL A 4 -15.04 -3.28 -22.74
CA VAL A 4 -14.47 -3.83 -21.49
C VAL A 4 -13.77 -5.16 -21.77
N PHE A 5 -14.41 -6.06 -22.52
CA PHE A 5 -13.82 -7.34 -22.88
C PHE A 5 -12.54 -7.17 -23.71
N PHE A 6 -12.57 -6.25 -24.68
CA PHE A 6 -11.38 -5.86 -25.44
C PHE A 6 -10.25 -5.37 -24.53
N LEU A 7 -10.54 -4.47 -23.58
CA LEU A 7 -9.55 -3.96 -22.64
C LEU A 7 -8.97 -5.05 -21.73
N ILE A 8 -9.79 -6.00 -21.26
CA ILE A 8 -9.32 -7.14 -20.46
C ILE A 8 -8.28 -7.96 -21.26
N ILE A 9 -8.56 -8.25 -22.53
CA ILE A 9 -7.63 -8.98 -23.40
C ILE A 9 -6.37 -8.13 -23.66
N LEU A 10 -6.53 -6.86 -24.00
CA LEU A 10 -5.43 -5.94 -24.25
C LEU A 10 -4.49 -5.86 -23.04
N PHE A 11 -5.03 -5.64 -21.84
CA PHE A 11 -4.25 -5.58 -20.61
C PHE A 11 -3.60 -6.92 -20.27
N PHE A 12 -4.25 -8.06 -20.55
CA PHE A 12 -3.62 -9.36 -20.41
C PHE A 12 -2.41 -9.53 -21.33
N ILE A 13 -2.50 -9.09 -22.60
CA ILE A 13 -1.39 -9.12 -23.56
C ILE A 13 -0.25 -8.19 -23.10
N LEU A 14 -0.57 -6.95 -22.71
CA LEU A 14 0.40 -6.00 -22.15
C LEU A 14 1.11 -6.58 -20.92
N ASN A 15 0.38 -7.28 -20.05
CA ASN A 15 0.94 -7.98 -18.90
C ASN A 15 1.96 -9.05 -19.34
N GLN A 16 1.70 -9.82 -20.41
CA GLN A 16 2.67 -10.82 -20.90
C GLN A 16 3.97 -10.17 -21.40
N VAL A 17 3.89 -9.00 -22.05
CA VAL A 17 5.07 -8.21 -22.45
C VAL A 17 5.86 -7.76 -21.23
N ILE A 18 5.18 -7.19 -20.24
CA ILE A 18 5.78 -6.75 -18.96
C ILE A 18 6.45 -7.93 -18.24
N PHE A 19 5.78 -9.10 -18.19
CA PHE A 19 6.32 -10.31 -17.57
C PHE A 19 7.53 -10.85 -18.32
N GLY A 20 7.53 -10.77 -19.66
CA GLY A 20 8.69 -11.09 -20.48
C GLY A 20 9.91 -10.26 -20.09
N ALA A 21 9.74 -8.95 -19.92
CA ALA A 21 10.81 -8.05 -19.51
C ALA A 21 11.32 -8.35 -18.08
N TYR A 22 10.42 -8.59 -17.11
CA TYR A 22 10.82 -8.82 -15.72
C TYR A 22 11.34 -10.24 -15.45
N SER A 23 10.83 -11.26 -16.14
CA SER A 23 11.33 -12.64 -15.99
C SER A 23 12.79 -12.78 -16.46
N LYS A 24 13.21 -12.02 -17.47
CA LYS A 24 14.63 -11.94 -17.88
C LYS A 24 15.52 -11.30 -16.81
N ARG A 25 14.97 -10.37 -16.02
CA ARG A 25 15.71 -9.62 -14.99
C ARG A 25 15.74 -10.32 -13.63
N HIS A 26 14.76 -11.18 -13.35
CA HIS A 26 14.55 -11.79 -12.04
C HIS A 26 14.26 -13.29 -12.16
N ALA A 27 15.21 -14.13 -11.74
CA ALA A 27 15.04 -15.59 -11.76
C ALA A 27 13.90 -16.10 -10.86
N PHE A 28 13.48 -15.31 -9.86
CA PHE A 28 12.40 -15.69 -8.96
C PHE A 28 10.99 -15.46 -9.53
N PHE A 29 10.88 -14.84 -10.71
CA PHE A 29 9.63 -14.35 -11.28
C PHE A 29 8.68 -15.50 -11.65
N ASP A 30 7.46 -15.45 -11.13
CA ASP A 30 6.45 -16.50 -11.28
C ASP A 30 5.27 -15.99 -12.13
N LYS A 31 5.34 -16.24 -13.44
CA LYS A 31 4.30 -15.82 -14.40
C LYS A 31 2.93 -16.43 -14.09
N LYS A 32 2.89 -17.70 -13.65
CA LYS A 32 1.63 -18.40 -13.35
C LYS A 32 0.92 -17.73 -12.18
N LYS A 33 1.65 -17.41 -11.11
CA LYS A 33 1.10 -16.70 -9.95
C LYS A 33 0.57 -15.32 -10.31
N LEU A 34 1.30 -14.55 -11.12
CA LEU A 34 0.90 -13.21 -11.53
C LEU A 34 -0.30 -13.22 -12.48
N ASN A 35 -0.39 -14.21 -13.39
CA ASN A 35 -1.59 -14.43 -14.20
C ASN A 35 -2.80 -14.78 -13.32
N LEU A 36 -2.64 -15.67 -12.33
CA LEU A 36 -3.72 -16.00 -11.39
C LEU A 36 -4.15 -14.77 -10.58
N LEU A 37 -3.19 -13.96 -10.15
CA LEU A 37 -3.43 -12.72 -9.42
C LEU A 37 -4.18 -11.67 -10.26
N TYR A 38 -3.87 -11.59 -11.56
CA TYR A 38 -4.60 -10.74 -12.50
C TYR A 38 -6.06 -11.19 -12.64
N LEU A 39 -6.31 -12.48 -12.85
CA LEU A 39 -7.66 -13.03 -12.93
C LEU A 39 -8.43 -12.83 -11.62
N TYR A 40 -7.77 -13.05 -10.47
CA TYR A 40 -8.35 -12.80 -9.15
C TYR A 40 -8.73 -11.33 -9.00
N HIS A 41 -7.85 -10.39 -9.38
CA HIS A 41 -8.16 -8.97 -9.32
C HIS A 41 -9.29 -8.55 -10.28
N LEU A 42 -9.43 -9.19 -11.45
CA LEU A 42 -10.56 -8.98 -12.34
C LEU A 42 -11.90 -9.43 -11.73
N VAL A 43 -11.91 -10.48 -10.90
CA VAL A 43 -13.11 -10.86 -10.14
C VAL A 43 -13.51 -9.71 -9.22
N PHE A 44 -12.56 -9.05 -8.54
CA PHE A 44 -12.85 -7.88 -7.69
C PHE A 44 -13.27 -6.66 -8.48
N TYR A 45 -12.81 -6.48 -9.72
CA TYR A 45 -13.37 -5.47 -10.61
C TYR A 45 -14.87 -5.72 -10.84
N GLY A 46 -15.27 -6.97 -11.10
CA GLY A 46 -16.68 -7.34 -11.24
C GLY A 46 -17.48 -7.09 -9.95
N VAL A 47 -16.95 -7.54 -8.80
CA VAL A 47 -17.57 -7.35 -7.47
C VAL A 47 -17.73 -5.87 -7.13
N TYR A 48 -16.69 -5.06 -7.34
CA TYR A 48 -16.76 -3.62 -7.07
C TYR A 48 -17.71 -2.93 -8.03
N THR A 49 -17.70 -3.29 -9.31
CA THR A 49 -18.60 -2.70 -10.31
C THR A 49 -20.07 -2.99 -9.95
N TRP A 50 -20.38 -4.24 -9.56
CA TRP A 50 -21.70 -4.59 -9.04
C TRP A 50 -22.05 -3.78 -7.79
N TYR A 51 -21.14 -3.65 -6.83
CA TYR A 51 -21.35 -2.81 -5.64
C TYR A 51 -21.62 -1.35 -6.02
N ALA A 52 -20.82 -0.80 -6.94
CA ALA A 52 -20.90 0.59 -7.37
C ALA A 52 -22.21 0.89 -8.11
N TYR A 53 -22.78 -0.04 -8.88
CA TYR A 53 -24.10 0.17 -9.50
C TYR A 53 -25.22 0.24 -8.46
N ASN A 54 -25.17 -0.61 -7.43
CA ASN A 54 -26.22 -0.74 -6.41
C ASN A 54 -26.09 0.21 -5.21
N ASN A 55 -24.95 0.89 -5.06
CA ASN A 55 -24.67 1.77 -3.92
C ASN A 55 -24.04 3.09 -4.37
N PRO A 56 -24.03 4.14 -3.52
CA PRO A 56 -23.20 5.32 -3.75
C PRO A 56 -21.71 4.94 -3.84
N SER A 57 -21.00 5.53 -4.79
CA SER A 57 -19.58 5.27 -5.02
C SER A 57 -18.86 6.49 -5.57
N ASP A 58 -17.69 6.80 -5.00
CA ASP A 58 -16.78 7.85 -5.48
C ASP A 58 -16.49 7.72 -6.98
N SER A 59 -16.44 6.49 -7.50
CA SER A 59 -16.17 6.22 -8.91
C SER A 59 -17.21 6.82 -9.86
N LYS A 60 -18.49 6.84 -9.46
CA LYS A 60 -19.56 7.48 -10.24
C LYS A 60 -19.36 8.99 -10.28
N ASN A 61 -18.96 9.59 -9.16
CA ASN A 61 -18.67 11.03 -9.10
C ASN A 61 -17.46 11.38 -9.98
N TYR A 62 -16.36 10.63 -9.88
CA TYR A 62 -15.19 10.85 -10.76
C TYR A 62 -15.56 10.79 -12.24
N PHE A 63 -16.37 9.81 -12.64
CA PHE A 63 -16.82 9.71 -14.02
C PHE A 63 -17.73 10.87 -14.43
N ARG A 64 -18.67 11.27 -13.57
CA ARG A 64 -19.56 12.39 -13.83
C ARG A 64 -18.78 13.69 -14.06
N GLU A 65 -17.83 14.00 -13.19
CA GLU A 65 -16.96 15.19 -13.33
C GLU A 65 -16.13 15.14 -14.62
N ILE A 66 -15.53 13.98 -14.94
CA ILE A 66 -14.79 13.79 -16.20
C ILE A 66 -15.70 14.00 -17.42
N SER A 67 -16.91 13.42 -17.38
CA SER A 67 -17.84 13.45 -18.52
C SER A 67 -18.52 14.80 -18.74
N GLY A 68 -18.69 15.57 -17.65
CA GLY A 68 -19.26 16.92 -17.67
C GLY A 68 -18.24 18.02 -17.96
N HIS A 69 -16.94 17.71 -17.94
CA HIS A 69 -15.88 18.69 -18.19
C HIS A 69 -15.85 19.13 -19.66
N GLN A 70 -16.01 20.43 -19.90
CA GLN A 70 -16.01 21.04 -21.24
C GLN A 70 -14.70 21.75 -21.61
N GLY A 71 -13.77 21.89 -20.64
CA GLY A 71 -12.50 22.59 -20.84
C GLY A 71 -11.37 21.71 -21.35
N GLY A 72 -10.16 22.26 -21.37
CA GLY A 72 -8.95 21.54 -21.77
C GLY A 72 -8.51 20.49 -20.75
N TRP A 73 -7.73 19.50 -21.18
CA TRP A 73 -7.20 18.44 -20.31
C TRP A 73 -6.36 18.99 -19.15
N LEU A 74 -5.52 19.99 -19.41
CA LEU A 74 -4.63 20.59 -18.40
C LEU A 74 -5.38 21.37 -17.30
N GLU A 75 -6.64 21.76 -17.53
CA GLU A 75 -7.44 22.45 -16.50
C GLU A 75 -7.83 21.52 -15.35
N LEU A 76 -7.87 20.21 -15.60
CA LEU A 76 -8.10 19.21 -14.57
C LEU A 76 -6.84 18.92 -13.73
N PHE A 77 -5.69 19.49 -14.11
CA PHE A 77 -4.44 19.25 -13.42
C PHE A 77 -4.47 19.86 -12.02
N GLY A 78 -4.39 18.98 -11.02
CA GLY A 78 -4.37 19.37 -9.62
C GLY A 78 -3.98 18.17 -8.75
N THR A 79 -4.12 18.33 -7.45
CA THR A 79 -3.83 17.28 -6.47
C THR A 79 -5.13 16.60 -5.98
N ASP A 80 -4.97 15.50 -5.25
CA ASP A 80 -6.04 14.69 -4.68
C ASP A 80 -7.06 14.20 -5.73
N THR A 81 -8.33 14.61 -5.61
CA THR A 81 -9.41 14.20 -6.52
C THR A 81 -9.21 14.76 -7.94
N ALA A 82 -8.70 15.98 -8.07
CA ALA A 82 -8.47 16.61 -9.37
C ALA A 82 -7.48 15.79 -10.21
N PHE A 83 -6.45 15.21 -9.60
CA PHE A 83 -5.50 14.35 -10.31
C PHE A 83 -6.15 13.10 -10.89
N ILE A 84 -7.20 12.56 -10.26
CA ILE A 84 -7.94 11.41 -10.80
C ILE A 84 -8.74 11.82 -12.03
N HIS A 85 -9.31 13.04 -12.03
CA HIS A 85 -9.99 13.58 -13.21
C HIS A 85 -8.97 13.80 -14.34
N PHE A 86 -7.85 14.47 -14.05
CA PHE A 86 -6.75 14.65 -14.99
C PHE A 86 -6.25 13.32 -15.57
N PHE A 87 -6.09 12.29 -14.73
CA PHE A 87 -5.57 11.00 -15.15
C PHE A 87 -6.59 10.18 -15.94
N GLY A 88 -7.87 10.29 -15.61
CA GLY A 88 -8.97 9.60 -16.30
C GLY A 88 -9.41 10.27 -17.61
N TYR A 89 -9.30 11.60 -17.70
CA TYR A 89 -9.83 12.39 -18.82
C TYR A 89 -9.31 11.96 -20.21
N PRO A 90 -8.00 11.70 -20.43
CA PRO A 90 -7.52 11.25 -21.73
C PRO A 90 -8.17 9.96 -22.22
N PHE A 91 -8.47 9.03 -21.32
CA PHE A 91 -9.17 7.79 -21.65
C PHE A 91 -10.63 8.05 -21.99
N TYR A 92 -11.29 8.95 -21.27
CA TYR A 92 -12.64 9.38 -21.62
C TYR A 92 -12.69 10.08 -22.99
N SER A 93 -11.74 10.98 -23.29
CA SER A 93 -11.66 11.70 -24.56
C SER A 93 -11.50 10.80 -25.78
N ILE A 94 -10.90 9.61 -25.63
CA ILE A 94 -10.81 8.60 -26.70
C ILE A 94 -12.03 7.65 -26.74
N GLY A 95 -13.08 7.93 -25.96
CA GLY A 95 -14.37 7.22 -25.99
C GLY A 95 -14.54 6.14 -24.93
N PHE A 96 -13.76 6.11 -23.85
CA PHE A 96 -13.96 5.10 -22.80
C PHE A 96 -15.23 5.39 -22.00
N SER A 97 -16.10 4.38 -21.90
CA SER A 97 -17.25 4.42 -21.00
C SER A 97 -16.83 4.31 -19.54
N TYR A 98 -17.79 4.52 -18.62
CA TYR A 98 -17.59 4.33 -17.19
C TYR A 98 -16.95 2.96 -16.85
N ASP A 99 -17.51 1.87 -17.38
CA ASP A 99 -16.97 0.52 -17.12
C ASP A 99 -15.56 0.32 -17.69
N MET A 100 -15.24 0.97 -18.82
CA MET A 100 -13.91 0.93 -19.45
C MET A 100 -12.87 1.67 -18.61
N LEU A 101 -13.25 2.81 -18.04
CA LEU A 101 -12.41 3.51 -17.06
C LEU A 101 -12.23 2.70 -15.78
N MET A 102 -13.30 2.06 -15.29
CA MET A 102 -13.23 1.19 -14.11
C MET A 102 -12.25 0.04 -14.30
N VAL A 103 -12.29 -0.68 -15.43
CA VAL A 103 -11.34 -1.77 -15.70
C VAL A 103 -9.91 -1.28 -15.95
N THR A 104 -9.75 -0.08 -16.51
CA THR A 104 -8.44 0.56 -16.72
C THR A 104 -7.78 0.89 -15.38
N PHE A 105 -8.52 1.48 -14.46
CA PHE A 105 -8.02 1.73 -13.11
C PHE A 105 -7.83 0.44 -12.30
N ALA A 106 -8.66 -0.59 -12.49
CA ALA A 106 -8.40 -1.91 -11.93
C ALA A 106 -7.08 -2.50 -12.46
N TRP A 107 -6.75 -2.30 -13.74
CA TRP A 107 -5.44 -2.72 -14.26
C TRP A 107 -4.27 -1.96 -13.60
N PHE A 108 -4.42 -0.66 -13.32
CA PHE A 108 -3.43 0.08 -12.52
C PHE A 108 -3.28 -0.49 -11.11
N GLY A 109 -4.39 -0.84 -10.45
CA GLY A 109 -4.39 -1.55 -9.16
C GLY A 109 -3.62 -2.86 -9.23
N TYR A 110 -3.88 -3.68 -10.25
CA TYR A 110 -3.14 -4.91 -10.53
C TYR A 110 -1.62 -4.68 -10.70
N LEU A 111 -1.21 -3.65 -11.45
CA LEU A 111 0.21 -3.29 -11.59
C LEU A 111 0.85 -2.97 -10.22
N GLY A 112 0.09 -2.39 -9.29
CA GLY A 112 0.51 -2.22 -7.90
C GLY A 112 0.88 -3.55 -7.24
N PHE A 113 0.07 -4.60 -7.41
CA PHE A 113 0.39 -5.93 -6.86
C PHE A 113 1.60 -6.58 -7.55
N LEU A 114 1.79 -6.35 -8.86
CA LEU A 114 2.99 -6.79 -9.57
C LEU A 114 4.25 -6.18 -8.92
N TYR A 115 4.25 -4.86 -8.66
CA TYR A 115 5.37 -4.20 -7.99
C TYR A 115 5.52 -4.62 -6.52
N ALA A 116 4.42 -4.90 -5.82
CA ALA A 116 4.47 -5.47 -4.46
C ALA A 116 5.15 -6.84 -4.46
N TYR A 117 4.80 -7.71 -5.41
CA TYR A 117 5.44 -9.01 -5.61
C TYR A 117 6.94 -8.87 -5.85
N LEU A 118 7.33 -7.98 -6.78
CA LEU A 118 8.74 -7.72 -7.09
C LEU A 118 9.51 -7.17 -5.89
N PHE A 119 8.92 -6.22 -5.16
CA PHE A 119 9.47 -5.62 -3.94
C PHE A 119 9.78 -6.68 -2.87
N ILE A 120 8.80 -7.54 -2.56
CA ILE A 120 8.96 -8.56 -1.53
C ILE A 120 9.99 -9.62 -1.97
N ARG A 121 9.89 -10.12 -3.20
CA ARG A 121 10.73 -11.23 -3.68
C ARG A 121 12.18 -10.86 -3.96
N GLU A 122 12.46 -9.61 -4.32
CA GLU A 122 13.83 -9.15 -4.54
C GLU A 122 14.66 -9.18 -3.25
N LYS A 123 14.04 -8.97 -2.09
CA LYS A 123 14.73 -9.03 -0.79
C LYS A 123 14.54 -10.36 -0.06
N ILE A 124 13.52 -11.14 -0.42
CA ILE A 124 13.18 -12.39 0.28
C ILE A 124 13.05 -13.54 -0.73
N PRO A 125 14.15 -14.27 -1.01
CA PRO A 125 14.13 -15.37 -1.98
C PRO A 125 13.51 -16.66 -1.42
N ILE A 126 13.42 -16.80 -0.09
CA ILE A 126 12.92 -18.01 0.56
C ILE A 126 11.41 -17.98 0.76
N LYS A 127 10.74 -19.09 0.43
CA LYS A 127 9.31 -19.28 0.71
C LYS A 127 9.07 -19.43 2.22
N ILE A 128 8.12 -18.66 2.74
CA ILE A 128 7.72 -18.69 4.15
C ILE A 128 6.31 -19.21 4.27
N LYS A 129 6.17 -20.32 5.02
CA LYS A 129 4.88 -20.90 5.35
C LYS A 129 4.41 -20.39 6.72
N VAL A 130 3.14 -20.06 6.81
CA VAL A 130 2.43 -19.59 8.02
C VAL A 130 1.17 -20.46 8.17
N PHE A 131 0.68 -20.63 9.41
CA PHE A 131 -0.47 -21.48 9.73
C PHE A 131 -0.34 -22.91 9.14
N LYS A 132 0.81 -23.54 9.43
CA LYS A 132 1.27 -24.85 8.93
C LYS A 132 1.57 -24.90 7.42
N ASN A 133 0.63 -24.54 6.55
CA ASN A 133 0.72 -24.81 5.11
C ASN A 133 0.55 -23.62 4.16
N PHE A 134 0.19 -22.42 4.64
CA PHE A 134 -0.08 -21.28 3.76
C PHE A 134 1.19 -20.51 3.41
N ASP A 135 1.46 -20.28 2.13
CA ASP A 135 2.56 -19.40 1.68
C ASP A 135 2.22 -17.94 1.98
N LEU A 136 3.01 -17.30 2.84
CA LEU A 136 2.75 -15.94 3.32
C LEU A 136 2.70 -14.93 2.17
N LEU A 137 3.51 -15.13 1.11
CA LEU A 137 3.47 -14.25 -0.06
C LEU A 137 2.12 -14.31 -0.75
N THR A 138 1.63 -15.54 -0.96
CA THR A 138 0.36 -15.78 -1.61
C THR A 138 -0.78 -15.22 -0.75
N LEU A 139 -0.71 -15.40 0.57
CA LEU A 139 -1.69 -14.81 1.49
C LEU A 139 -1.74 -13.28 1.39
N ILE A 140 -0.57 -12.61 1.46
CA ILE A 140 -0.49 -11.15 1.37
C ILE A 140 -1.02 -10.62 0.03
N LEU A 141 -0.67 -11.31 -1.07
CA LEU A 141 -1.05 -10.87 -2.41
C LEU A 141 -2.51 -11.14 -2.75
N PHE A 142 -3.21 -12.05 -2.07
CA PHE A 142 -4.59 -12.43 -2.37
C PHE A 142 -5.57 -11.99 -1.28
N PHE A 143 -5.21 -10.97 -0.49
CA PHE A 143 -6.10 -10.42 0.51
C PHE A 143 -7.28 -9.65 -0.13
N PRO A 144 -8.53 -10.07 0.08
CA PRO A 144 -9.68 -9.57 -0.66
C PRO A 144 -9.93 -8.07 -0.48
N ASN A 145 -9.69 -7.50 0.71
CA ASN A 145 -9.91 -6.08 0.99
C ASN A 145 -9.10 -5.19 0.04
N MET A 146 -7.82 -5.52 -0.16
CA MET A 146 -6.96 -4.74 -1.03
C MET A 146 -7.36 -4.84 -2.49
N HIS A 147 -7.80 -6.02 -2.95
CA HIS A 147 -8.31 -6.15 -4.31
C HIS A 147 -9.58 -5.34 -4.50
N PHE A 148 -10.51 -5.36 -3.54
CA PHE A 148 -11.75 -4.59 -3.63
C PHE A 148 -11.49 -3.08 -3.77
N TRP A 149 -10.64 -2.49 -2.92
CA TRP A 149 -10.39 -1.04 -2.93
C TRP A 149 -9.46 -0.55 -4.04
N THR A 150 -8.81 -1.46 -4.77
CA THR A 150 -7.91 -1.13 -5.89
C THR A 150 -8.45 -1.56 -7.25
N ALA A 151 -9.67 -2.10 -7.32
CA ALA A 151 -10.28 -2.60 -8.55
C ALA A 151 -11.28 -1.62 -9.21
N SER A 152 -11.12 -0.32 -8.99
CA SER A 152 -12.08 0.69 -9.47
C SER A 152 -11.44 2.03 -9.84
N LEU A 153 -12.20 2.84 -10.59
CA LEU A 153 -11.89 4.25 -10.86
C LEU A 153 -11.85 5.01 -9.54
N GLY A 154 -10.64 5.40 -9.12
CA GLY A 154 -10.46 6.22 -7.94
C GLY A 154 -9.04 6.28 -7.43
N LYS A 155 -8.88 7.00 -6.32
CA LYS A 155 -7.57 7.24 -5.69
C LYS A 155 -6.86 5.94 -5.28
N GLY A 156 -7.61 4.89 -4.93
CA GLY A 156 -7.08 3.66 -4.34
C GLY A 156 -6.18 2.83 -5.25
N SER A 157 -6.58 2.62 -6.50
CA SER A 157 -5.80 1.88 -7.48
C SER A 157 -4.50 2.61 -7.84
N ALA A 158 -4.60 3.91 -8.13
CA ALA A 158 -3.47 4.70 -8.58
C ALA A 158 -2.46 4.99 -7.45
N ILE A 159 -2.89 5.25 -6.21
CA ILE A 159 -1.95 5.41 -5.09
C ILE A 159 -1.21 4.11 -4.77
N PHE A 160 -1.89 2.96 -4.81
CA PHE A 160 -1.26 1.67 -4.51
C PHE A 160 -0.19 1.33 -5.57
N LEU A 161 -0.48 1.61 -6.83
CA LEU A 161 0.51 1.55 -7.91
C LEU A 161 1.73 2.42 -7.61
N GLY A 162 1.52 3.71 -7.29
CA GLY A 162 2.61 4.64 -6.97
C GLY A 162 3.48 4.19 -5.79
N LEU A 163 2.85 3.79 -4.68
CA LEU A 163 3.53 3.29 -3.47
C LEU A 163 4.39 2.05 -3.75
N MET A 164 3.86 1.08 -4.49
CA MET A 164 4.61 -0.16 -4.78
C MET A 164 5.70 0.05 -5.84
N MET A 165 5.47 0.91 -6.84
CA MET A 165 6.49 1.35 -7.79
C MET A 165 7.66 2.02 -7.08
N PHE A 166 7.38 2.98 -6.19
CA PHE A 166 8.38 3.64 -5.37
C PHE A 166 9.17 2.63 -4.53
N SER A 167 8.46 1.75 -3.81
CA SER A 167 9.07 0.76 -2.91
C SER A 167 9.97 -0.24 -3.64
N TYR A 168 9.59 -0.64 -4.85
CA TYR A 168 10.43 -1.49 -5.70
C TYR A 168 11.61 -0.71 -6.33
N ALA A 169 11.39 0.53 -6.76
CA ALA A 169 12.44 1.35 -7.38
C ALA A 169 13.54 1.73 -6.38
N ILE A 170 13.17 2.08 -5.15
CA ILE A 170 14.10 2.54 -4.12
C ILE A 170 15.10 1.46 -3.70
N ILE A 171 14.82 0.16 -3.91
CA ILE A 171 15.80 -0.91 -3.68
C ILE A 171 17.08 -0.70 -4.53
N LYS A 172 16.95 -0.17 -5.75
CA LYS A 172 18.05 0.13 -6.69
C LYS A 172 17.81 1.47 -7.38
N PRO A 173 17.95 2.61 -6.66
CA PRO A 173 17.46 3.91 -7.13
C PRO A 173 18.16 4.36 -8.41
N LYS A 174 19.50 4.19 -8.49
CA LYS A 174 20.29 4.54 -9.69
C LYS A 174 19.84 3.80 -10.95
N LYS A 175 19.45 2.52 -10.84
CA LYS A 175 19.05 1.70 -12.00
C LYS A 175 17.57 1.85 -12.36
N ARG A 176 16.77 2.47 -11.48
CA ARG A 176 15.30 2.53 -11.58
C ARG A 176 14.80 3.95 -11.36
N ILE A 177 15.61 4.96 -11.72
CA ILE A 177 15.30 6.36 -11.42
C ILE A 177 13.99 6.81 -12.07
N ASN A 178 13.72 6.40 -13.31
CA ASN A 178 12.47 6.73 -13.99
C ASN A 178 11.24 6.17 -13.24
N LEU A 179 11.37 4.94 -12.71
CA LEU A 179 10.30 4.31 -11.93
C LEU A 179 10.14 4.96 -10.55
N LEU A 180 11.25 5.42 -9.96
CA LEU A 180 11.24 6.13 -8.70
C LEU A 180 10.55 7.50 -8.85
N ILE A 181 10.92 8.27 -9.88
CA ILE A 181 10.30 9.57 -10.19
C ILE A 181 8.82 9.39 -10.48
N LEU A 182 8.46 8.45 -11.35
CA LEU A 182 7.06 8.19 -11.70
C LEU A 182 6.24 7.76 -10.47
N GLY A 183 6.78 6.86 -9.64
CA GLY A 183 6.13 6.47 -8.38
C GLY A 183 5.94 7.64 -7.43
N SER A 184 6.97 8.48 -7.25
CA SER A 184 6.91 9.69 -6.42
C SER A 184 5.86 10.69 -6.90
N ILE A 185 5.80 10.96 -8.21
CA ILE A 185 4.81 11.86 -8.83
C ILE A 185 3.40 11.36 -8.55
N ILE A 186 3.12 10.08 -8.81
CA ILE A 186 1.80 9.47 -8.57
C ILE A 186 1.40 9.60 -7.09
N ILE A 187 2.32 9.31 -6.16
CA ILE A 187 2.02 9.42 -4.72
C ILE A 187 1.72 10.87 -4.36
N TYR A 188 2.56 11.81 -4.80
CA TYR A 188 2.42 13.22 -4.49
C TYR A 188 1.08 13.79 -4.98
N TYR A 189 0.78 13.63 -6.27
CA TYR A 189 -0.43 14.23 -6.81
C TYR A 189 -1.71 13.58 -6.30
N ILE A 190 -1.72 12.28 -5.97
CA ILE A 190 -2.93 11.62 -5.45
C ILE A 190 -3.08 11.83 -3.93
N ARG A 191 -1.98 11.78 -3.18
CA ARG A 191 -1.97 11.92 -1.72
C ARG A 191 -0.70 12.64 -1.24
N PRO A 192 -0.68 13.99 -1.24
CA PRO A 192 0.49 14.77 -0.82
C PRO A 192 0.98 14.42 0.60
N HIS A 193 0.06 14.24 1.55
CA HIS A 193 0.37 13.82 2.92
C HIS A 193 1.06 12.44 2.98
N MET A 194 0.63 11.48 2.15
CA MET A 194 1.27 10.16 2.10
C MET A 194 2.67 10.23 1.51
N PHE A 195 2.88 11.10 0.52
CA PHE A 195 4.20 11.34 -0.04
C PHE A 195 5.17 11.82 1.04
N MET A 196 4.75 12.75 1.90
CA MET A 196 5.54 13.20 3.05
C MET A 196 5.93 12.05 3.98
N PHE A 197 5.00 11.16 4.36
CA PHE A 197 5.34 10.04 5.24
C PHE A 197 6.26 9.01 4.59
N VAL A 198 6.06 8.74 3.30
CA VAL A 198 6.94 7.87 2.50
C VAL A 198 8.35 8.48 2.42
N ALA A 199 8.44 9.79 2.20
CA ALA A 199 9.67 10.56 2.16
C ALA A 199 10.42 10.49 3.50
N ILE A 200 9.77 10.87 4.61
CA ILE A 200 10.33 10.80 5.97
C ILE A 200 10.77 9.38 6.30
N GLY A 201 9.94 8.38 6.03
CA GLY A 201 10.26 6.99 6.29
C GLY A 201 11.43 6.48 5.45
N THR A 202 11.58 6.97 4.21
CA THR A 202 12.74 6.71 3.36
C THR A 202 14.00 7.32 3.95
N VAL A 203 13.99 8.61 4.29
CA VAL A 203 15.12 9.32 4.91
C VAL A 203 15.55 8.60 6.19
N LEU A 204 14.64 8.44 7.15
CA LEU A 204 14.94 7.85 8.46
C LEU A 204 15.37 6.39 8.34
N GLY A 205 14.73 5.62 7.44
CA GLY A 205 15.07 4.23 7.18
C GLY A 205 16.48 4.06 6.59
N TYR A 206 16.86 4.93 5.66
CA TYR A 206 18.20 4.94 5.08
C TYR A 206 19.27 5.51 6.01
N MET A 207 18.96 6.54 6.79
CA MET A 207 19.87 7.07 7.81
C MET A 207 20.17 6.05 8.89
N SER A 208 19.13 5.33 9.36
CA SER A 208 19.24 4.31 10.38
C SER A 208 19.74 2.97 9.84
N GLY A 209 19.82 2.80 8.52
CA GLY A 209 20.31 1.58 7.87
C GLY A 209 21.79 1.34 8.17
N LYS A 210 22.19 0.08 8.30
CA LYS A 210 23.61 -0.30 8.46
C LYS A 210 24.44 -0.16 7.17
N GLU A 211 23.81 0.25 6.07
CA GLU A 211 24.49 0.42 4.79
C GLU A 211 25.33 1.71 4.82
N LYS A 212 26.58 1.62 4.34
CA LYS A 212 27.50 2.76 4.17
C LYS A 212 27.04 3.64 3.00
N ILE A 213 25.89 4.29 3.14
CA ILE A 213 25.45 5.28 2.17
C ILE A 213 26.22 6.56 2.44
N PRO A 214 26.89 7.13 1.42
CA PRO A 214 27.66 8.36 1.58
C PRO A 214 26.74 9.49 2.05
N PHE A 215 27.24 10.28 3.00
CA PHE A 215 26.48 11.35 3.66
C PHE A 215 25.82 12.31 2.67
N TRP A 216 26.48 12.63 1.56
CA TRP A 216 25.92 13.48 0.49
C TRP A 216 24.62 12.93 -0.12
N GLN A 217 24.49 11.61 -0.30
CA GLN A 217 23.23 11.02 -0.80
C GLN A 217 22.12 11.11 0.25
N LYS A 218 22.46 11.04 1.55
CA LYS A 218 21.51 11.25 2.64
C LYS A 218 21.08 12.73 2.71
N ALA A 219 22.04 13.66 2.57
CA ALA A 219 21.81 15.09 2.57
C ALA A 219 20.99 15.55 1.35
N LEU A 220 21.26 15.01 0.16
CA LEU A 220 20.49 15.30 -1.05
C LEU A 220 19.03 14.85 -0.91
N VAL A 221 18.80 13.63 -0.40
CA VAL A 221 17.44 13.10 -0.14
C VAL A 221 16.74 13.92 0.96
N PHE A 222 17.48 14.35 1.99
CA PHE A 222 16.95 15.23 3.03
C PHE A 222 16.60 16.63 2.51
N LEU A 223 17.45 17.26 1.69
CA LEU A 223 17.23 18.59 1.13
C LEU A 223 16.11 18.59 0.08
N THR A 224 16.05 17.56 -0.77
CA THR A 224 14.97 17.42 -1.76
C THR A 224 13.61 17.16 -1.11
N LEU A 225 13.55 16.32 -0.09
CA LEU A 225 12.30 16.01 0.62
C LEU A 225 11.90 17.07 1.65
N GLY A 226 12.88 17.66 2.34
CA GLY A 226 12.69 18.80 3.24
C GLY A 226 12.31 20.07 2.48
N GLY A 227 12.95 20.32 1.34
CA GLY A 227 12.58 21.41 0.43
C GLY A 227 11.19 21.21 -0.17
N ALA A 228 10.84 19.99 -0.59
CA ALA A 228 9.47 19.66 -0.97
C ALA A 228 8.49 19.89 0.19
N LEU A 229 8.84 19.53 1.42
CA LEU A 229 7.97 19.76 2.58
C LEU A 229 7.69 21.24 2.86
N VAL A 230 8.72 22.09 2.82
CA VAL A 230 8.59 23.53 3.03
C VAL A 230 7.77 24.18 1.92
N LEU A 231 7.99 23.78 0.66
CA LEU A 231 7.24 24.31 -0.49
C LEU A 231 5.77 23.88 -0.51
N LEU A 232 5.42 22.81 0.22
CA LEU A 232 4.11 22.18 0.16
C LEU A 232 3.31 22.29 1.45
N GLN A 233 3.86 22.93 2.49
CA GLN A 233 3.22 23.09 3.80
C GLN A 233 1.85 23.77 3.67
N ASP A 234 1.73 24.81 2.83
CA ASP A 234 0.50 25.58 2.69
C ASP A 234 -0.61 24.79 1.99
N GLN A 235 -0.25 23.92 1.03
CA GLN A 235 -1.19 23.02 0.37
C GLN A 235 -1.62 21.86 1.29
N ILE A 236 -0.72 21.39 2.15
CA ILE A 236 -1.05 20.35 3.15
C ILE A 236 -2.01 20.93 4.19
N LEU A 237 -1.76 22.15 4.67
CA LEU A 237 -2.63 22.86 5.62
C LEU A 237 -3.97 23.25 4.98
N ALA A 238 -3.98 23.62 3.70
CA ALA A 238 -5.19 23.89 2.92
C ALA A 238 -6.10 22.66 2.77
N VAL A 239 -5.52 21.51 2.43
CA VAL A 239 -6.28 20.23 2.31
C VAL A 239 -6.85 19.78 3.66
N MET A 240 -6.30 20.29 4.76
CA MET A 240 -6.75 20.01 6.12
C MET A 240 -7.68 21.10 6.68
N ASN A 241 -7.96 22.16 5.92
CA ASN A 241 -8.74 23.33 6.35
C ASN A 241 -8.16 24.06 7.58
N LEU A 242 -6.85 23.94 7.81
CA LEU A 242 -6.14 24.47 8.99
C LEU A 242 -5.46 25.83 8.74
N GLN A 243 -5.87 26.54 7.68
CA GLN A 243 -5.16 27.74 7.22
C GLN A 243 -5.18 28.92 8.22
N ASN A 244 -6.14 28.92 9.18
CA ASN A 244 -6.32 30.02 10.14
C ASN A 244 -6.33 29.56 11.61
N SER A 245 -5.76 28.40 11.92
CA SER A 245 -5.85 27.79 13.25
C SER A 245 -4.73 28.27 14.19
N GLU A 246 -5.06 29.08 15.20
CA GLU A 246 -4.13 29.37 16.31
C GLU A 246 -3.93 28.14 17.22
N ASN A 247 -4.81 27.14 17.14
CA ASN A 247 -4.78 25.96 17.99
C ASN A 247 -5.20 24.70 17.21
N ILE A 248 -4.27 24.21 16.40
CA ILE A 248 -4.43 23.06 15.48
C ILE A 248 -5.17 21.89 16.14
N ILE A 249 -4.89 21.59 17.41
CA ILE A 249 -5.48 20.45 18.14
C ILE A 249 -7.00 20.62 18.35
N ALA A 250 -7.48 21.83 18.59
CA ALA A 250 -8.91 22.11 18.81
C ALA A 250 -9.71 21.98 17.51
N ASP A 251 -9.21 22.56 16.41
CA ASP A 251 -9.86 22.49 15.10
C ASP A 251 -9.86 21.07 14.52
N PHE A 252 -8.83 20.27 14.85
CA PHE A 252 -8.80 18.84 14.54
C PHE A 252 -9.90 18.06 15.28
N GLN A 253 -10.22 18.48 16.50
CA GLN A 253 -11.21 17.82 17.33
C GLN A 253 -12.61 18.18 16.85
N GLU A 254 -12.87 19.45 16.53
CA GLU A 254 -14.12 19.94 15.95
C GLU A 254 -14.41 19.31 14.57
N GLN A 255 -13.42 19.23 13.68
CA GLN A 255 -13.58 18.56 12.37
C GLN A 255 -13.76 17.03 12.49
N SER A 256 -13.20 16.42 13.55
CA SER A 256 -13.40 15.00 13.82
C SER A 256 -14.80 14.72 14.38
N GLU A 257 -15.33 15.63 15.20
CA GLU A 257 -16.68 15.60 15.78
C GLU A 257 -17.75 15.85 14.69
N GLU A 258 -17.59 16.86 13.84
CA GLU A 258 -18.49 17.16 12.71
C GLU A 258 -18.57 15.97 11.73
N ARG A 259 -17.42 15.38 11.38
CA ARG A 259 -17.38 14.15 10.55
C ARG A 259 -17.96 12.93 11.26
N ALA A 260 -17.81 12.82 12.58
CA ALA A 260 -18.39 11.71 13.34
C ALA A 260 -19.91 11.83 13.43
N GLU A 261 -20.44 13.04 13.53
CA GLU A 261 -21.87 13.35 13.55
C GLU A 261 -22.53 13.07 12.19
N ASP A 262 -21.94 13.56 11.10
CA ASP A 262 -22.38 13.27 9.73
C ASP A 262 -22.42 11.76 9.43
N LEU A 263 -21.48 11.00 9.98
CA LEU A 263 -21.31 9.56 9.73
C LEU A 263 -22.01 8.65 10.74
N SER A 264 -22.46 9.19 11.88
CA SER A 264 -23.35 8.53 12.83
C SER A 264 -24.68 8.20 12.17
N SER A 265 -25.18 9.09 11.31
CA SER A 265 -26.37 8.87 10.48
C SER A 265 -26.26 7.65 9.54
N ALA A 266 -25.03 7.23 9.20
CA ALA A 266 -24.73 6.10 8.31
C ALA A 266 -24.32 4.80 9.05
N GLY A 267 -24.42 4.75 10.39
CA GLY A 267 -24.21 3.53 11.19
C GLY A 267 -22.77 2.96 11.18
N SER A 268 -21.77 3.74 10.74
CA SER A 268 -20.36 3.29 10.61
C SER A 268 -19.33 4.23 11.26
N GLY A 269 -19.78 5.30 11.92
CA GLY A 269 -18.93 6.19 12.70
C GLY A 269 -18.40 5.47 13.93
N VAL A 270 -17.08 5.50 14.12
CA VAL A 270 -16.46 5.17 15.40
C VAL A 270 -15.74 6.42 15.85
N ASP A 271 -16.29 7.08 16.86
CA ASP A 271 -15.59 8.21 17.45
C ASP A 271 -14.31 7.70 18.14
N MET A 272 -13.18 8.05 17.52
CA MET A 272 -11.85 7.72 18.00
C MET A 272 -11.20 8.92 18.70
N SER A 273 -11.89 10.07 18.82
CA SER A 273 -11.36 11.30 19.43
C SER A 273 -10.95 11.06 20.89
N SER A 274 -11.82 10.38 21.66
CA SER A 274 -11.68 10.10 23.10
C SER A 274 -10.75 8.93 23.44
N TYR A 275 -10.27 8.16 22.46
CA TYR A 275 -9.51 6.94 22.71
C TYR A 275 -8.03 7.23 23.08
N PRO A 276 -7.44 6.49 24.03
CA PRO A 276 -5.98 6.53 24.23
C PRO A 276 -5.23 6.10 22.96
N LEU A 277 -4.06 6.71 22.69
CA LEU A 277 -3.28 6.48 21.46
C LEU A 277 -3.05 4.98 21.12
N PRO A 278 -2.68 4.09 22.07
CA PRO A 278 -2.53 2.67 21.75
C PRO A 278 -3.82 2.02 21.25
N PHE A 279 -4.97 2.46 21.77
CA PHE A 279 -6.27 1.95 21.37
C PHE A 279 -6.73 2.54 20.02
N LYS A 280 -6.36 3.79 19.71
CA LYS A 280 -6.52 4.36 18.36
C LYS A 280 -5.77 3.55 17.33
N LEU A 281 -4.49 3.24 17.59
CA LEU A 281 -3.65 2.43 16.70
C LEU A 281 -4.20 1.01 16.55
N PHE A 282 -4.64 0.38 17.64
CA PHE A 282 -5.27 -0.93 17.59
C PHE A 282 -6.53 -0.93 16.71
N THR A 283 -7.40 0.05 16.91
CA THR A 283 -8.63 0.22 16.11
C THR A 283 -8.29 0.38 14.63
N PHE A 284 -7.33 1.26 14.30
CA PHE A 284 -6.87 1.46 12.93
C PHE A 284 -6.27 0.18 12.32
N TRP A 285 -5.51 -0.60 13.09
CA TRP A 285 -4.81 -1.79 12.58
C TRP A 285 -5.66 -3.05 12.51
N PHE A 286 -6.69 -3.21 13.33
CA PHE A 286 -7.36 -4.51 13.49
C PHE A 286 -8.89 -4.46 13.45
N ARG A 287 -9.53 -3.28 13.52
CA ARG A 287 -10.98 -3.19 13.36
C ARG A 287 -11.36 -2.90 11.89
N PRO A 288 -12.56 -3.29 11.43
CA PRO A 288 -13.61 -4.01 12.17
C PRO A 288 -13.22 -5.47 12.48
N LEU A 289 -13.65 -5.96 13.66
CA LEU A 289 -13.69 -7.38 13.99
C LEU A 289 -15.11 -7.93 13.77
N PHE A 290 -15.32 -9.24 13.94
CA PHE A 290 -16.61 -9.90 13.67
C PHE A 290 -17.81 -9.29 14.38
N ILE A 291 -17.60 -8.59 15.49
CA ILE A 291 -18.63 -7.93 16.30
C ILE A 291 -19.02 -6.57 15.70
N ASP A 292 -18.12 -5.93 14.95
CA ASP A 292 -18.25 -4.53 14.51
C ASP A 292 -18.96 -4.38 13.15
N ALA A 293 -19.10 -5.45 12.35
CA ALA A 293 -19.57 -5.34 10.97
C ALA A 293 -20.45 -6.55 10.57
N PRO A 294 -21.79 -6.45 10.72
CA PRO A 294 -22.70 -7.57 10.45
C PRO A 294 -22.91 -7.85 8.94
N ASN A 295 -22.51 -6.94 8.06
CA ASN A 295 -22.67 -7.09 6.61
C ASN A 295 -21.67 -8.11 6.03
N MET A 296 -22.02 -8.79 4.93
CA MET A 296 -21.19 -9.82 4.28
C MET A 296 -19.76 -9.33 3.94
N LEU A 297 -19.63 -8.10 3.43
CA LEU A 297 -18.32 -7.46 3.20
C LEU A 297 -17.57 -7.23 4.53
N GLY A 298 -18.30 -6.84 5.58
CA GLY A 298 -17.78 -6.70 6.93
C GLY A 298 -17.19 -7.98 7.48
N LEU A 299 -17.88 -9.12 7.33
CA LEU A 299 -17.40 -10.43 7.77
C LEU A 299 -16.10 -10.86 7.05
N ILE A 300 -16.02 -10.64 5.74
CA ILE A 300 -14.81 -10.93 4.94
C ILE A 300 -13.64 -10.08 5.44
N VAL A 301 -13.86 -8.78 5.64
CA VAL A 301 -12.81 -7.88 6.13
C VAL A 301 -12.42 -8.19 7.58
N SER A 302 -13.37 -8.58 8.43
CA SER A 302 -13.12 -9.02 9.80
C SER A 302 -12.26 -10.29 9.86
N ALA A 303 -12.51 -11.25 8.97
CA ALA A 303 -11.67 -12.45 8.84
C ALA A 303 -10.24 -12.09 8.40
N GLU A 304 -10.11 -11.17 7.45
CA GLU A 304 -8.81 -10.65 7.00
C GLU A 304 -8.07 -9.91 8.13
N ASN A 305 -8.77 -9.07 8.88
CA ASN A 305 -8.23 -8.35 10.02
C ASN A 305 -7.79 -9.29 11.16
N LEU A 306 -8.49 -10.40 11.37
CA LEU A 306 -8.05 -11.44 12.30
C LEU A 306 -6.69 -12.03 11.85
N ILE A 307 -6.51 -12.27 10.55
CA ILE A 307 -5.23 -12.72 10.01
C ILE A 307 -4.15 -11.67 10.26
N TYR A 308 -4.45 -10.37 10.09
CA TYR A 308 -3.52 -9.29 10.36
C TYR A 308 -3.08 -9.30 11.82
N LEU A 309 -4.03 -9.45 12.74
CA LEU A 309 -3.79 -9.56 14.17
C LEU A 309 -2.89 -10.75 14.51
N LEU A 310 -3.18 -11.93 13.94
CA LEU A 310 -2.36 -13.13 14.14
C LEU A 310 -0.93 -12.98 13.58
N LEU A 311 -0.76 -12.29 12.44
CA LEU A 311 0.55 -11.96 11.89
C LEU A 311 1.29 -10.96 12.78
N PHE A 312 0.59 -9.98 13.34
CA PHE A 312 1.14 -8.99 14.24
C PHE A 312 1.62 -9.60 15.56
N PHE A 313 0.89 -10.56 16.13
CA PHE A 313 1.35 -11.30 17.32
C PHE A 313 2.70 -12.01 17.11
N LYS A 314 3.07 -12.36 15.88
CA LYS A 314 4.37 -12.97 15.61
C LYS A 314 5.55 -12.01 15.79
N ILE A 315 5.32 -10.70 15.64
CA ILE A 315 6.35 -9.66 15.81
C ILE A 315 6.39 -9.04 17.22
N LEU A 316 5.40 -9.29 18.08
CA LEU A 316 5.39 -8.82 19.47
C LEU A 316 6.40 -9.51 20.41
N LYS A 317 7.42 -10.17 19.86
CA LYS A 317 8.44 -10.89 20.62
C LYS A 317 9.66 -9.99 20.89
N LYS A 318 10.31 -10.13 22.05
CA LYS A 318 11.50 -9.32 22.43
C LYS A 318 12.65 -9.38 21.42
N ASP A 319 12.76 -10.46 20.65
CA ASP A 319 13.75 -10.63 19.60
C ASP A 319 13.44 -9.81 18.32
N PHE A 320 12.21 -9.33 18.14
CA PHE A 320 11.85 -8.44 17.03
C PHE A 320 12.55 -7.08 17.14
N ILE A 321 12.67 -6.51 18.35
CA ILE A 321 13.40 -5.25 18.57
C ILE A 321 14.87 -5.41 18.18
N LYS A 322 15.50 -6.53 18.59
CA LYS A 322 16.88 -6.86 18.20
C LYS A 322 17.00 -7.06 16.69
N PHE A 323 15.97 -7.63 16.05
CA PHE A 323 15.88 -7.79 14.61
C PHE A 323 15.85 -6.44 13.90
N ILE A 324 14.89 -5.56 14.20
CA ILE A 324 14.74 -4.26 13.54
C ILE A 324 16.03 -3.44 13.64
N LYS A 325 16.66 -3.38 14.82
CA LYS A 325 17.96 -2.68 14.99
C LYS A 325 19.04 -3.20 14.03
N LYS A 326 19.07 -4.50 13.76
CA LYS A 326 20.04 -5.18 12.87
C LYS A 326 19.57 -5.32 11.41
N SER A 327 18.39 -4.82 11.05
CA SER A 327 17.83 -5.01 9.72
C SER A 327 18.39 -4.00 8.69
N PRO A 328 18.32 -4.33 7.38
CA PRO A 328 18.70 -3.42 6.30
C PRO A 328 17.85 -2.15 6.24
N ALA A 329 18.33 -1.13 5.52
CA ALA A 329 17.65 0.15 5.34
C ALA A 329 16.20 0.01 4.86
N VAL A 330 15.95 -0.84 3.85
CA VAL A 330 14.60 -1.05 3.27
C VAL A 330 13.58 -1.59 4.28
N VAL A 331 14.01 -2.45 5.21
CA VAL A 331 13.14 -2.98 6.27
C VAL A 331 12.83 -1.89 7.30
N LYS A 332 13.84 -1.11 7.68
CA LYS A 332 13.65 0.03 8.61
C LYS A 332 12.76 1.09 7.99
N MET A 333 12.99 1.44 6.72
CA MET A 333 12.14 2.34 5.95
C MET A 333 10.70 1.87 5.96
N SER A 334 10.44 0.62 5.56
CA SER A 334 9.07 0.08 5.54
C SER A 334 8.41 0.14 6.91
N PHE A 335 9.16 -0.16 7.97
CA PHE A 335 8.67 -0.07 9.34
C PHE A 335 8.34 1.38 9.76
N VAL A 336 9.22 2.34 9.45
CA VAL A 336 9.00 3.76 9.76
C VAL A 336 7.84 4.33 8.95
N ILE A 337 7.73 4.02 7.65
CA ILE A 337 6.57 4.40 6.82
C ILE A 337 5.29 3.87 7.47
N PHE A 338 5.25 2.58 7.82
CA PHE A 338 4.08 2.00 8.46
C PHE A 338 3.69 2.72 9.76
N ILE A 339 4.63 2.96 10.67
CA ILE A 339 4.35 3.59 11.97
C ILE A 339 3.97 5.06 11.80
N SER A 340 4.74 5.83 11.03
CA SER A 340 4.48 7.27 10.83
C SER A 340 3.13 7.52 10.15
N THR A 341 2.82 6.77 9.09
CA THR A 341 1.52 6.87 8.45
C THR A 341 0.40 6.39 9.37
N SER A 342 0.57 5.28 10.09
CA SER A 342 -0.46 4.82 11.03
C SER A 342 -0.76 5.85 12.11
N PHE A 343 0.29 6.46 12.67
CA PHE A 343 0.17 7.50 13.68
C PHE A 343 -0.58 8.71 13.13
N ALA A 344 -0.19 9.25 11.96
CA ALA A 344 -0.87 10.38 11.36
C ALA A 344 -2.35 10.06 11.04
N MET A 345 -2.63 8.90 10.48
CA MET A 345 -3.98 8.51 10.08
C MET A 345 -4.91 8.30 11.27
N THR A 346 -4.39 7.94 12.46
CA THR A 346 -5.22 7.83 13.67
C THR A 346 -5.78 9.16 14.18
N PHE A 347 -5.22 10.31 13.75
CA PHE A 347 -5.73 11.63 14.13
C PHE A 347 -6.66 12.25 13.08
N VAL A 348 -6.72 11.69 11.87
CA VAL A 348 -7.50 12.26 10.76
C VAL A 348 -8.81 11.49 10.52
N MET A 349 -8.93 10.26 11.03
CA MET A 349 -10.03 9.36 10.66
C MET A 349 -10.98 9.05 11.82
N SER A 350 -12.27 9.31 11.58
CA SER A 350 -13.40 8.92 12.45
C SER A 350 -14.33 7.85 11.83
N ASN A 351 -14.04 7.39 10.60
CA ASN A 351 -14.89 6.43 9.87
C ASN A 351 -14.20 5.07 9.64
N LEU A 352 -14.83 3.97 10.07
CA LEU A 352 -14.29 2.62 9.87
C LEU A 352 -14.12 2.23 8.40
N GLY A 353 -15.02 2.63 7.51
CA GLY A 353 -14.92 2.44 6.06
C GLY A 353 -13.72 3.15 5.43
N ILE A 354 -13.50 4.41 5.80
CA ILE A 354 -12.34 5.18 5.36
C ILE A 354 -11.05 4.56 5.93
N ILE A 355 -11.07 4.15 7.19
CA ILE A 355 -9.96 3.44 7.84
C ILE A 355 -9.61 2.18 7.05
N MET A 356 -10.58 1.32 6.74
CA MET A 356 -10.35 0.09 5.97
C MET A 356 -9.68 0.37 4.62
N ARG A 357 -10.16 1.38 3.88
CA ARG A 357 -9.59 1.76 2.57
C ARG A 357 -8.15 2.28 2.68
N GLN A 358 -7.83 3.03 3.72
CA GLN A 358 -6.53 3.72 3.86
C GLN A 358 -5.47 2.83 4.49
N LYS A 359 -5.85 2.10 5.54
CA LYS A 359 -5.03 1.12 6.25
C LYS A 359 -4.43 0.09 5.29
N SER A 360 -5.26 -0.44 4.39
CA SER A 360 -4.91 -1.52 3.49
C SER A 360 -3.67 -1.20 2.63
N MET A 361 -3.51 0.06 2.21
CA MET A 361 -2.34 0.55 1.47
C MET A 361 -1.06 0.52 2.30
N VAL A 362 -1.14 0.87 3.57
CA VAL A 362 0.01 0.94 4.50
C VAL A 362 0.39 -0.45 5.01
N MET A 363 -0.58 -1.38 5.07
CA MET A 363 -0.37 -2.73 5.59
C MET A 363 0.68 -3.53 4.80
N TYR A 364 0.87 -3.25 3.51
CA TYR A 364 1.93 -3.89 2.71
C TYR A 364 3.33 -3.66 3.28
N TYR A 365 3.59 -2.50 3.87
CA TYR A 365 4.88 -2.21 4.49
C TYR A 365 5.13 -3.04 5.74
N ILE A 366 4.14 -3.20 6.62
CA ILE A 366 4.31 -4.07 7.80
C ILE A 366 4.34 -5.55 7.40
N PHE A 367 3.57 -5.97 6.39
CA PHE A 367 3.64 -7.34 5.86
C PHE A 367 5.01 -7.67 5.31
N PHE A 368 5.66 -6.75 4.60
CA PHE A 368 7.04 -6.90 4.17
C PHE A 368 7.99 -7.08 5.37
N VAL A 369 7.85 -6.28 6.43
CA VAL A 369 8.67 -6.37 7.64
C VAL A 369 8.46 -7.71 8.36
N ILE A 370 7.21 -8.15 8.53
CA ILE A 370 6.85 -9.44 9.13
C ILE A 370 7.44 -10.58 8.30
N TYR A 371 7.30 -10.53 6.96
CA TYR A 371 7.86 -11.52 6.07
C TYR A 371 9.38 -11.59 6.24
N TYR A 372 10.06 -10.46 6.15
CA TYR A 372 11.52 -10.41 6.26
C TYR A 372 11.99 -10.96 7.62
N TYR A 373 11.28 -10.65 8.69
CA TYR A 373 11.57 -11.18 10.02
C TYR A 373 11.47 -12.71 10.09
N LEU A 374 10.37 -13.28 9.60
CA LEU A 374 10.17 -14.73 9.57
C LEU A 374 11.18 -15.42 8.64
N ALA A 375 11.51 -14.78 7.52
CA ALA A 375 12.54 -15.23 6.60
C ALA A 375 13.91 -15.29 7.27
N LYS A 376 14.32 -14.23 7.95
CA LYS A 376 15.59 -14.21 8.67
C LYS A 376 15.66 -15.31 9.73
N LYS A 377 14.59 -15.51 10.51
CA LYS A 377 14.52 -16.61 11.49
C LYS A 377 14.70 -17.99 10.86
N LYS A 378 14.02 -18.23 9.73
CA LYS A 378 14.15 -19.50 8.99
C LYS A 378 15.57 -19.68 8.45
N TYR A 379 16.15 -18.63 7.87
CA TYR A 379 17.52 -18.63 7.37
C TYR A 379 18.53 -18.94 8.48
N ASP A 380 18.44 -18.26 9.62
CA ASP A 380 19.33 -18.46 10.76
C ASP A 380 19.21 -19.90 11.33
N LYS A 381 17.99 -20.47 11.34
CA LYS A 381 17.76 -21.88 11.74
C LYS A 381 18.43 -22.86 10.77
N LEU A 382 18.29 -22.65 9.47
CA LEU A 382 18.92 -23.49 8.44
C LEU A 382 20.45 -23.41 8.54
N LEU A 383 21.01 -22.22 8.77
CA LEU A 383 22.44 -22.03 8.95
C LEU A 383 22.97 -22.78 10.20
N LYS A 384 22.25 -22.73 11.32
CA LYS A 384 22.58 -23.49 12.53
C LYS A 384 22.57 -25.00 12.28
N LEU A 385 21.55 -25.52 11.60
CA LEU A 385 21.45 -26.94 11.26
C LEU A 385 22.59 -27.39 10.33
N LYS A 386 22.96 -26.57 9.34
CA LYS A 386 24.09 -26.85 8.46
C LYS A 386 25.41 -26.94 9.25
N ARG A 387 25.66 -25.99 10.15
CA ARG A 387 26.85 -26.00 11.02
C ARG A 387 26.92 -27.21 11.95
N LEU A 388 25.78 -27.66 12.48
CA LEU A 388 25.70 -28.87 13.30
C LEU A 388 26.03 -30.13 12.48
N ARG A 389 25.47 -30.25 11.27
CA ARG A 389 25.79 -31.36 10.36
C ARG A 389 27.26 -31.39 9.95
N GLU A 390 27.84 -30.23 9.66
CA GLU A 390 29.28 -30.13 9.34
C GLU A 390 30.16 -30.51 10.54
N ARG A 391 29.77 -30.16 11.77
CA ARG A 391 30.48 -30.59 12.98
C ARG A 391 30.40 -32.10 13.20
N ASN A 392 29.20 -32.68 13.08
CA ASN A 392 29.01 -34.13 13.24
C ASN A 392 29.80 -34.93 12.18
N ARG A 393 29.80 -34.47 10.93
CA ARG A 393 30.60 -35.11 9.87
C ARG A 393 32.11 -35.02 10.15
N LYS A 394 32.58 -33.89 10.71
CA LYS A 394 34.00 -33.74 11.10
C LYS A 394 34.37 -34.63 12.29
N SER A 395 33.47 -34.83 13.26
CA SER A 395 33.72 -35.76 14.36
C SER A 395 33.72 -37.22 13.88
N GLU A 396 32.80 -37.61 12.98
CA GLU A 396 32.78 -38.96 12.39
C GLU A 396 34.05 -39.26 11.61
N LEU A 397 34.57 -38.29 10.83
CA LEU A 397 35.84 -38.42 10.09
C LEU A 397 37.09 -38.40 10.98
N ALA A 398 36.99 -37.96 12.24
CA ALA A 398 38.09 -37.96 13.19
C ALA A 398 38.12 -39.22 14.08
N THR A 399 37.05 -40.01 14.04
CA THR A 399 36.92 -41.30 14.75
C THR A 399 37.21 -42.52 13.87
N VAL A 400 37.45 -42.31 12.57
CA VAL A 400 37.97 -43.29 11.60
C VAL A 400 39.43 -42.96 11.37
#